data_AF-A0A950RWI8-F1
#
_entry.id   AF-A0A950RWI8-F1
#
_cell.length_a   1.000
_cell.length_b   1.000
_cell.length_c   1.000
_cell.angle_alpha   90.00
_cell.angle_beta   90.00
_cell.angle_gamma   90.00
#
_symmetry.space_group_name_H-M   'P 1'
#
loop_
_entity.id
_entity.type
_entity.pdbx_description
1 polymer ?
#
loop_
_entity_poly.entity_id
_entity_poly.type
_entity_poly.pdbx_seq_one_letter_code
_entity_poly.pdbx_strand_id
1 'polypeptide(L)'
;MAIGELFISHTHSDAELAGALSDAIGEIFAAQLKTTYSTNPDLEGGIKPGEEWFRWIVERVQHATIAVILITPASVQKPWVLWEAGAVYGAGIASSEQDARKVRPLLFKLSGSQVPSPFAGLQNANGDNREGIERFMLDLLQTFEAHMQGRAMLDAGIKVASTVERYLGRVDKALRDAPLLPTEATVQEWC
;
A
#
# COMPACT_ATOMS: atom_id res chain seq x y z
N MET A 1 16.06 -15.66 -4.31
CA MET A 1 15.38 -15.62 -3.00
C MET A 1 14.72 -14.25 -2.90
N ALA A 2 13.49 -14.15 -2.40
CA ALA A 2 12.83 -12.85 -2.28
C ALA A 2 13.55 -11.98 -1.23
N ILE A 3 13.70 -10.69 -1.51
CA ILE A 3 14.36 -9.71 -0.62
C ILE A 3 13.41 -9.16 0.44
N GLY A 4 12.11 -9.43 0.30
CA GLY A 4 11.08 -9.03 1.25
C GLY A 4 9.67 -9.24 0.70
N GLU A 5 8.70 -8.82 1.49
CA GLU A 5 7.28 -8.81 1.13
C GLU A 5 6.68 -7.42 1.35
N LEU A 6 5.91 -6.97 0.37
CA LEU A 6 5.13 -5.73 0.42
C LEU A 6 3.64 -6.10 0.45
N PHE A 7 2.98 -5.80 1.57
CA PHE A 7 1.54 -5.99 1.71
C PHE A 7 0.81 -4.70 1.32
N ILE A 8 -0.18 -4.78 0.44
CA ILE A 8 -0.98 -3.64 -0.02
C ILE A 8 -2.40 -3.76 0.57
N SER A 9 -2.66 -2.96 1.59
CA SER A 9 -3.97 -2.84 2.22
C SER A 9 -4.83 -1.84 1.47
N HIS A 10 -6.02 -2.27 1.06
CA HIS A 10 -6.94 -1.49 0.24
C HIS A 10 -8.39 -1.99 0.38
N THR A 11 -9.35 -1.16 0.00
CA THR A 11 -10.77 -1.56 -0.11
C THR A 11 -11.02 -2.32 -1.42
N HIS A 12 -12.13 -3.07 -1.52
CA HIS A 12 -12.50 -3.72 -2.78
C HIS A 12 -12.58 -2.71 -3.95
N SER A 13 -13.15 -1.53 -3.73
CA SER A 13 -13.23 -0.48 -4.76
C SER A 13 -11.87 0.04 -5.23
N ASP A 14 -10.80 -0.20 -4.47
CA ASP A 14 -9.44 0.25 -4.79
C ASP A 14 -8.59 -0.88 -5.44
N ALA A 15 -9.18 -2.02 -5.81
CA ALA A 15 -8.45 -3.17 -6.33
C ALA A 15 -7.59 -2.85 -7.57
N GLU A 16 -8.08 -2.00 -8.46
CA GLU A 16 -7.32 -1.54 -9.63
C GLU A 16 -6.10 -0.68 -9.25
N LEU A 17 -6.19 0.10 -8.16
CA LEU A 17 -5.05 0.86 -7.64
C LEU A 17 -3.99 -0.08 -7.05
N ALA A 18 -4.42 -1.09 -6.28
CA ALA A 18 -3.54 -2.10 -5.72
C ALA A 18 -2.85 -2.92 -6.81
N GLY A 19 -3.59 -3.30 -7.86
CA GLY A 19 -3.05 -3.98 -9.03
C GLY A 19 -2.02 -3.14 -9.78
N ALA A 20 -2.33 -1.85 -10.02
CA ALA A 20 -1.39 -0.93 -10.65
C ALA A 20 -0.08 -0.80 -9.86
N LEU A 21 -0.17 -0.66 -8.54
CA LEU A 21 1.00 -0.60 -7.67
C LEU A 21 1.78 -1.92 -7.68
N SER A 22 1.10 -3.05 -7.58
CA SER A 22 1.73 -4.37 -7.59
C SER A 22 2.53 -4.60 -8.87
N ASP A 23 1.97 -4.26 -10.03
CA ASP A 23 2.65 -4.42 -11.32
C ASP A 23 3.85 -3.49 -11.44
N ALA A 24 3.73 -2.23 -10.97
CA ALA A 24 4.85 -1.30 -10.94
C ALA A 24 6.01 -1.81 -10.07
N ILE A 25 5.70 -2.38 -8.90
CA ILE A 25 6.69 -3.03 -8.04
C ILE A 25 7.32 -4.24 -8.74
N GLY A 26 6.52 -5.07 -9.39
CA GLY A 26 7.00 -6.22 -10.16
C GLY A 26 7.98 -5.83 -11.28
N GLU A 27 7.68 -4.75 -12.01
CA GLU A 27 8.54 -4.22 -13.07
C GLU A 27 9.89 -3.71 -12.53
N ILE A 28 9.87 -2.96 -11.44
CA ILE A 28 11.06 -2.34 -10.83
C ILE A 28 11.93 -3.40 -10.14
N PHE A 29 11.34 -4.28 -9.33
CA PHE A 29 12.08 -5.23 -8.50
C PHE A 29 12.28 -6.62 -9.15
N ALA A 30 11.71 -6.87 -10.34
CA ALA A 30 11.93 -8.09 -11.13
C ALA A 30 11.74 -9.39 -10.33
N ALA A 31 10.60 -9.52 -9.63
CA ALA A 31 10.24 -10.65 -8.75
C ALA A 31 11.10 -10.85 -7.49
N GLN A 32 12.04 -9.94 -7.18
CA GLN A 32 12.78 -9.99 -5.91
C GLN A 32 11.91 -9.52 -4.74
N LEU A 33 11.02 -8.56 -4.96
CA LEU A 33 10.07 -8.09 -3.95
C LEU A 33 8.70 -8.72 -4.23
N LYS A 34 8.20 -9.52 -3.29
CA LYS A 34 6.89 -10.16 -3.41
C LYS A 34 5.79 -9.18 -2.98
N THR A 35 4.73 -9.06 -3.75
CA THR A 35 3.54 -8.28 -3.39
C THR A 35 2.39 -9.19 -2.95
N THR A 36 1.70 -8.81 -1.88
CA THR A 36 0.43 -9.43 -1.45
C THR A 36 -0.59 -8.34 -1.18
N TYR A 37 -1.88 -8.66 -1.26
CA TYR A 37 -2.95 -7.66 -1.14
C TYR A 37 -4.24 -8.26 -0.61
N SER A 38 -5.09 -7.42 0.00
CA SER A 38 -6.31 -7.81 0.73
C SER A 38 -7.43 -8.46 -0.10
N THR A 39 -7.39 -8.37 -1.43
CA THR A 39 -8.44 -8.89 -2.34
C THR A 39 -7.99 -10.07 -3.21
N ASN A 40 -6.76 -10.59 -3.05
CA ASN A 40 -6.25 -11.62 -3.97
C ASN A 40 -7.04 -12.93 -3.86
N PRO A 41 -7.79 -13.36 -4.89
CA PRO A 41 -8.52 -14.63 -4.89
C PRO A 41 -7.60 -15.85 -5.10
N ASP A 42 -6.41 -15.64 -5.68
CA ASP A 42 -5.49 -16.71 -6.12
C ASP A 42 -4.41 -17.06 -5.08
N LEU A 43 -4.36 -16.32 -3.98
CA LEU A 43 -3.64 -16.74 -2.78
C LEU A 43 -4.68 -17.39 -1.85
N GLU A 44 -4.32 -18.46 -1.16
CA GLU A 44 -5.12 -19.14 -0.12
C GLU A 44 -5.43 -18.26 1.12
N GLY A 45 -5.63 -16.95 0.94
CA GLY A 45 -5.61 -15.92 1.96
C GLY A 45 -6.64 -14.81 1.80
N GLY A 46 -7.68 -14.97 0.98
CA GLY A 46 -8.88 -14.14 1.16
C GLY A 46 -9.47 -14.36 2.55
N ILE A 47 -10.11 -13.33 3.13
CA ILE A 47 -10.79 -13.44 4.43
C ILE A 47 -11.85 -14.56 4.32
N LYS A 48 -11.69 -15.64 5.06
CA LYS A 48 -12.67 -16.75 5.02
C LYS A 48 -13.96 -16.32 5.74
N PRO A 49 -15.13 -16.81 5.31
CA PRO A 49 -16.37 -16.59 6.06
C PRO A 49 -16.21 -17.07 7.51
N GLY A 50 -16.43 -16.17 8.47
CA GLY A 50 -16.26 -16.42 9.91
C GLY A 50 -14.86 -16.14 10.47
N GLU A 51 -13.91 -15.71 9.64
CA GLU A 51 -12.61 -15.21 10.09
C GLU A 51 -12.73 -13.75 10.52
N GLU A 52 -12.07 -13.40 11.63
CA GLU A 52 -12.03 -12.01 12.12
C GLU A 52 -11.12 -11.23 11.18
N TRP A 53 -11.74 -10.60 10.17
CA TRP A 53 -11.09 -9.88 9.07
C TRP A 53 -10.03 -8.89 9.54
N PHE A 54 -10.29 -8.29 10.70
CA PHE A 54 -9.40 -7.36 11.36
C PHE A 54 -8.13 -8.05 11.85
N ARG A 55 -8.24 -9.15 12.63
CA ARG A 55 -7.10 -9.99 13.03
C ARG A 55 -6.23 -10.39 11.83
N TRP A 56 -6.87 -10.75 10.71
CA TRP A 56 -6.14 -11.11 9.50
C TRP A 56 -5.30 -9.95 8.94
N ILE A 57 -5.84 -8.73 8.87
CA ILE A 57 -5.08 -7.54 8.43
C ILE A 57 -3.91 -7.28 9.38
N VAL A 58 -4.12 -7.41 10.70
CA VAL A 58 -3.05 -7.27 11.71
C VAL A 58 -1.88 -8.20 11.40
N GLU A 59 -2.19 -9.48 11.22
CA GLU A 59 -1.20 -10.51 10.97
C GLU A 59 -0.42 -10.20 9.68
N ARG A 60 -1.11 -9.77 8.61
CA ARG A 60 -0.44 -9.38 7.36
C ARG A 60 0.48 -8.18 7.53
N VAL A 61 0.05 -7.14 8.22
CA VAL A 61 0.89 -5.96 8.51
C VAL A 61 2.08 -6.35 9.40
N GLN A 62 1.91 -7.27 10.34
CA GLN A 62 2.99 -7.76 11.20
C GLN A 62 4.00 -8.64 10.46
N HIS A 63 3.58 -9.42 9.47
CA HIS A 63 4.47 -10.32 8.73
C HIS A 63 5.17 -9.67 7.53
N ALA A 64 4.55 -8.68 6.89
CA ALA A 64 5.14 -7.99 5.75
C ALA A 64 6.42 -7.23 6.13
N THR A 65 7.35 -7.07 5.18
CA THR A 65 8.51 -6.18 5.37
C THR A 65 8.07 -4.72 5.38
N ILE A 66 7.15 -4.37 4.47
CA ILE A 66 6.48 -3.08 4.40
C ILE A 66 5.00 -3.34 4.16
N ALA A 67 4.13 -2.63 4.87
CA ALA A 67 2.72 -2.53 4.57
C ALA A 67 2.41 -1.16 3.97
N VAL A 68 1.84 -1.15 2.78
CA VAL A 68 1.39 0.04 2.07
C VAL A 68 -0.12 0.15 2.24
N ILE A 69 -0.58 1.28 2.78
CA ILE A 69 -2.00 1.51 3.03
C ILE A 69 -2.51 2.48 1.97
N LEU A 70 -3.42 2.03 1.11
CA LEU A 70 -4.06 2.91 0.12
C LEU A 70 -5.15 3.73 0.80
N ILE A 71 -4.93 5.04 0.89
CA ILE A 71 -5.89 5.98 1.47
C ILE A 71 -6.57 6.75 0.35
N THR A 72 -7.86 6.49 0.18
CA THR A 72 -8.74 7.09 -0.82
C THR A 72 -9.95 7.72 -0.11
N PRO A 73 -10.74 8.56 -0.78
CA PRO A 73 -11.98 9.08 -0.19
C PRO A 73 -12.95 7.98 0.26
N ALA A 74 -12.93 6.82 -0.39
CA ALA A 74 -13.75 5.67 -0.02
C ALA A 74 -13.20 4.92 1.21
N SER A 75 -11.87 4.84 1.37
CA SER A 75 -11.24 4.11 2.48
C SER A 75 -11.16 4.92 3.77
N VAL A 76 -11.11 6.26 3.70
CA VAL A 76 -10.87 7.12 4.87
C VAL A 76 -11.92 6.99 5.99
N GLN A 77 -13.14 6.58 5.64
CA GLN A 77 -14.24 6.40 6.60
C GLN A 77 -14.30 4.99 7.20
N LYS A 78 -13.38 4.10 6.81
CA LYS A 78 -13.41 2.70 7.25
C LYS A 78 -12.73 2.52 8.60
N PRO A 79 -13.35 1.77 9.55
CA PRO A 79 -12.81 1.56 10.89
C PRO A 79 -11.38 1.00 10.94
N TRP A 80 -11.00 0.17 9.96
CA TRP A 80 -9.67 -0.45 9.94
C TRP A 80 -8.55 0.48 9.54
N VAL A 81 -8.80 1.52 8.74
CA VAL A 81 -7.79 2.54 8.41
C VAL A 81 -7.32 3.19 9.71
N LEU A 82 -8.26 3.55 10.60
CA LEU A 82 -7.94 4.10 11.93
C LEU A 82 -7.25 3.08 12.85
N TRP A 83 -7.52 1.79 12.67
CA TRP A 83 -6.90 0.76 13.49
C TRP A 83 -5.53 0.30 12.99
N GLU A 84 -5.25 0.17 11.69
CA GLU A 84 -3.89 -0.08 11.19
C GLU A 84 -2.92 0.97 11.71
N ALA A 85 -3.41 2.22 11.71
CA ALA A 85 -2.78 3.33 12.34
C ALA A 85 -2.64 3.11 13.87
N GLY A 86 -3.68 2.67 14.58
CA GLY A 86 -3.60 2.26 15.99
C GLY A 86 -2.72 1.03 16.28
N ALA A 87 -2.48 0.12 15.34
CA ALA A 87 -1.70 -1.10 15.49
C ALA A 87 -0.20 -0.80 15.39
N VAL A 88 0.16 0.08 14.45
CA VAL A 88 1.50 0.66 14.33
C VAL A 88 1.91 1.34 15.63
N TYR A 89 0.99 2.06 16.27
CA TYR A 89 1.28 2.81 17.49
C TYR A 89 1.06 2.02 18.79
N GLY A 90 0.06 1.13 18.85
CA GLY A 90 -0.41 0.48 20.07
C GLY A 90 0.15 -0.93 20.31
N ALA A 91 0.53 -1.65 19.25
CA ALA A 91 1.08 -2.99 19.36
C ALA A 91 2.62 -3.00 19.44
N GLY A 92 3.26 -2.13 20.24
CA GLY A 92 4.71 -2.25 20.51
C GLY A 92 5.67 -2.16 19.31
N ILE A 93 5.17 -1.90 18.09
CA ILE A 93 5.92 -1.52 16.88
C ILE A 93 6.37 -0.04 16.97
N ALA A 94 6.20 0.58 18.15
CA ALA A 94 6.69 1.92 18.50
C ALA A 94 7.86 1.89 19.49
N SER A 95 8.43 0.72 19.84
CA SER A 95 9.64 0.67 20.67
C SER A 95 10.94 0.95 19.91
N SER A 96 10.90 1.03 18.57
CA SER A 96 12.04 1.44 17.74
C SER A 96 11.58 2.31 16.56
N GLU A 97 12.38 3.31 16.16
CA GLU A 97 12.14 4.13 14.95
C GLU A 97 12.09 3.29 13.65
N GLN A 98 12.64 2.08 13.68
CA GLN A 98 12.70 1.16 12.54
C GLN A 98 11.33 0.57 12.22
N ASP A 99 10.51 0.36 13.23
CA ASP A 99 9.19 -0.25 13.12
C ASP A 99 8.12 0.74 12.62
N ALA A 100 8.27 2.04 12.89
CA ALA A 100 7.39 3.09 12.37
C ALA A 100 7.48 3.25 10.83
N ARG A 101 8.61 2.89 10.21
CA ARG A 101 8.79 2.95 8.74
C ARG A 101 8.20 1.76 7.98
N LYS A 102 7.68 0.77 8.73
CA LYS A 102 7.05 -0.43 8.19
C LYS A 102 5.73 -0.10 7.50
N VAL A 103 4.96 0.85 8.02
CA VAL A 103 3.66 1.22 7.47
C VAL A 103 3.77 2.53 6.71
N ARG A 104 3.37 2.49 5.43
CA ARG A 104 3.55 3.59 4.49
C ARG A 104 2.22 3.96 3.83
N PRO A 105 1.58 5.04 4.27
CA PRO A 105 0.36 5.50 3.63
C PRO A 105 0.65 6.07 2.23
N LEU A 106 -0.18 5.66 1.26
CA LEU A 106 -0.17 6.18 -0.09
C LEU A 106 -1.52 6.83 -0.38
N LEU A 107 -1.51 8.14 -0.58
CA LEU A 107 -2.71 8.97 -0.66
C LEU A 107 -3.17 9.12 -2.12
N PHE A 108 -4.47 9.07 -2.34
CA PHE A 108 -5.09 9.29 -3.65
C PHE A 108 -6.27 10.25 -3.52
N LYS A 109 -6.28 11.35 -4.30
CA LYS A 109 -7.35 12.36 -4.28
C LYS A 109 -7.66 12.93 -2.89
N LEU A 110 -6.67 12.94 -2.00
CA LEU A 110 -6.78 13.50 -0.65
C LEU A 110 -5.84 14.68 -0.49
N SER A 111 -6.32 15.72 0.17
CA SER A 111 -5.50 16.78 0.74
C SER A 111 -5.04 16.39 2.15
N GLY A 112 -3.94 16.99 2.62
CA GLY A 112 -3.35 16.62 3.92
C GLY A 112 -4.30 16.72 5.12
N SER A 113 -5.29 17.61 5.07
CA SER A 113 -6.32 17.76 6.13
C SER A 113 -7.36 16.64 6.14
N GLN A 114 -7.46 15.86 5.07
CA GLN A 114 -8.37 14.73 4.94
C GLN A 114 -7.71 13.41 5.35
N VAL A 115 -6.41 13.41 5.67
CA VAL A 115 -5.69 12.22 6.12
C VAL A 115 -6.03 11.98 7.60
N PRO A 116 -6.56 10.80 7.96
CA PRO A 116 -6.96 10.53 9.32
C PRO A 116 -5.73 10.34 10.21
N SER A 117 -5.86 10.71 11.48
CA SER A 117 -4.85 10.39 12.50
C SER A 117 -4.77 8.88 12.73
N PRO A 118 -3.59 8.31 13.07
CA PRO A 118 -2.26 8.95 13.12
C PRO A 118 -1.50 9.07 11.79
N PHE A 119 -2.06 8.67 10.64
CA PHE A 119 -1.37 8.79 9.35
C PHE A 119 -1.03 10.23 8.97
N ALA A 120 -1.79 11.20 9.45
CA ALA A 120 -1.46 12.63 9.27
C ALA A 120 -0.06 13.00 9.82
N GLY A 121 0.44 12.27 10.82
CA GLY A 121 1.77 12.47 11.40
C GLY A 121 2.89 11.63 10.76
N LEU A 122 2.56 10.74 9.82
CA LEU A 122 3.54 9.91 9.11
C LEU A 122 4.02 10.59 7.82
N GLN A 123 5.17 10.15 7.33
CA GLN A 123 5.65 10.53 6.01
C GLN A 123 4.76 9.89 4.94
N ASN A 124 3.86 10.69 4.38
CA ASN A 124 2.93 10.25 3.34
C ASN A 124 3.48 10.55 1.94
N ALA A 125 3.18 9.66 0.99
CA ALA A 125 3.40 9.91 -0.42
C ALA A 125 2.05 10.01 -1.15
N ASN A 126 2.00 10.80 -2.21
CA ASN A 126 0.84 10.85 -3.09
C ASN A 126 1.02 9.82 -4.20
N GLY A 127 0.09 8.87 -4.29
CA GLY A 127 0.09 7.81 -5.28
C GLY A 127 -0.53 8.20 -6.62
N ASP A 128 -1.06 9.42 -6.75
CA ASP A 128 -1.79 9.91 -7.92
C ASP A 128 -1.08 11.06 -8.65
N ASN A 129 0.17 11.36 -8.28
CA ASN A 129 1.03 12.27 -9.03
C ASN A 129 2.46 11.75 -9.14
N ARG A 130 3.16 12.23 -10.15
CA ARG A 130 4.52 11.81 -10.50
C ARG A 130 5.51 11.95 -9.36
N GLU A 131 5.63 13.15 -8.79
CA GLU A 131 6.66 13.42 -7.79
C GLU A 131 6.48 12.53 -6.55
N GLY A 132 5.24 12.35 -6.10
CA GLY A 132 4.90 11.52 -4.96
C GLY A 132 5.26 10.05 -5.19
N ILE A 133 4.84 9.48 -6.32
CA ILE A 133 5.10 8.06 -6.60
C ILE A 133 6.57 7.81 -6.94
N GLU A 134 7.27 8.71 -7.64
CA GLU A 134 8.71 8.57 -7.89
C GLU A 134 9.48 8.55 -6.57
N ARG A 135 9.16 9.49 -5.65
CA ARG A 135 9.76 9.51 -4.32
C ARG A 135 9.48 8.22 -3.54
N PHE A 136 8.25 7.72 -3.60
CA PHE A 136 7.86 6.48 -2.95
C PHE A 136 8.66 5.27 -3.48
N MET A 137 8.82 5.15 -4.80
CA MET A 137 9.59 4.07 -5.42
C MET A 137 11.08 4.14 -5.07
N LEU A 138 11.66 5.35 -5.07
CA LEU A 138 13.05 5.58 -4.68
C LEU A 138 13.29 5.25 -3.20
N ASP A 139 12.34 5.60 -2.33
CA ASP A 139 12.39 5.27 -0.91
C ASP A 139 12.29 3.76 -0.66
N LEU A 140 11.48 3.03 -1.44
CA LEU A 140 11.47 1.57 -1.43
C LEU A 140 12.82 0.99 -1.87
N LEU A 141 13.41 1.50 -2.95
CA LEU A 141 14.73 1.07 -3.41
C LEU A 141 15.80 1.28 -2.33
N GLN A 142 15.80 2.44 -1.67
CA GLN A 142 16.69 2.71 -0.56
C GLN A 142 16.46 1.74 0.62
N THR A 143 15.21 1.39 0.90
CA THR A 143 14.88 0.47 1.99
C THR A 143 15.39 -0.94 1.74
N PHE A 144 15.36 -1.40 0.48
CA PHE A 144 15.81 -2.73 0.11
C PHE A 144 17.26 -2.79 -0.39
N GLU A 145 17.96 -1.66 -0.49
CA GLU A 145 19.30 -1.54 -1.07
C GLU A 145 20.29 -2.57 -0.50
N ALA A 146 20.33 -2.72 0.83
CA ALA A 146 21.23 -3.65 1.52
C ALA A 146 21.01 -5.13 1.16
N HIS A 147 19.85 -5.47 0.60
CA HIS A 147 19.45 -6.82 0.23
C HIS A 147 19.52 -7.05 -1.30
N MET A 148 19.85 -6.01 -2.07
CA MET A 148 19.93 -6.06 -3.52
C MET A 148 21.38 -6.12 -4.00
N GLN A 149 21.61 -6.82 -5.11
CA GLN A 149 22.90 -6.74 -5.80
C GLN A 149 23.04 -5.41 -6.53
N GLY A 150 24.26 -4.84 -6.60
CA GLY A 150 24.48 -3.51 -7.19
C GLY A 150 23.96 -3.36 -8.63
N ARG A 151 24.06 -4.41 -9.46
CA ARG A 151 23.48 -4.39 -10.82
C ARG A 151 21.95 -4.34 -10.80
N ALA A 152 21.32 -5.14 -9.93
CA ALA A 152 19.87 -5.17 -9.79
C ALA A 152 19.32 -3.83 -9.26
N MET A 153 20.04 -3.19 -8.34
CA MET A 153 19.70 -1.85 -7.83
C MET A 153 19.76 -0.79 -8.94
N LEU A 154 20.82 -0.80 -9.76
CA LEU A 154 20.94 0.10 -10.90
C LEU A 154 19.83 -0.10 -11.93
N ASP A 155 19.55 -1.36 -12.28
CA ASP A 155 18.48 -1.69 -13.25
C ASP A 155 17.10 -1.27 -12.74
N ALA A 156 16.83 -1.47 -11.45
CA ALA A 156 15.61 -1.03 -10.82
C ALA A 156 15.48 0.50 -10.87
N GLY A 157 16.56 1.24 -10.54
CA GLY A 157 16.62 2.69 -10.61
C GLY A 157 16.35 3.25 -12.02
N ILE A 158 16.91 2.65 -13.06
CA ILE A 158 16.68 3.05 -14.47
C ILE A 158 15.21 2.89 -14.88
N LYS A 159 14.53 1.86 -14.36
CA LYS A 159 13.14 1.58 -14.72
C LYS A 159 12.14 2.55 -14.10
N VAL A 160 12.45 3.14 -12.93
CA VAL A 160 11.51 3.93 -12.10
C VAL A 160 10.73 4.94 -12.94
N ALA A 161 11.39 5.83 -13.67
CA ALA A 161 10.72 6.90 -14.41
C ALA A 161 9.71 6.33 -15.43
N SER A 162 10.11 5.34 -16.23
CA SER A 162 9.24 4.74 -17.25
C SER A 162 8.08 3.95 -16.65
N THR A 163 8.30 3.28 -15.52
CA THR A 163 7.27 2.52 -14.80
C THR A 163 6.28 3.46 -14.14
N VAL A 164 6.74 4.59 -13.59
CA VAL A 164 5.85 5.63 -13.03
C VAL A 164 4.89 6.17 -14.08
N GLU A 165 5.34 6.41 -15.32
CA GLU A 165 4.45 6.85 -16.41
C GLU A 165 3.29 5.87 -16.64
N ARG A 166 3.63 4.58 -16.77
CA ARG A 166 2.64 3.53 -17.00
C ARG A 166 1.69 3.38 -15.82
N TYR A 167 2.23 3.41 -14.61
CA TYR A 167 1.49 3.37 -13.36
C TYR A 167 0.47 4.52 -13.30
N LEU A 168 0.89 5.76 -13.56
CA LEU A 168 -0.01 6.92 -13.51
C LEU A 168 -1.13 6.83 -14.55
N GLY A 169 -0.85 6.30 -15.74
CA GLY A 169 -1.89 6.06 -16.74
C GLY A 169 -2.98 5.09 -16.27
N ARG A 170 -2.61 4.08 -15.47
CA ARG A 170 -3.57 3.14 -14.86
C ARG A 170 -4.28 3.73 -13.67
N VAL A 171 -3.57 4.45 -12.80
CA VAL A 171 -4.17 5.13 -11.63
C VAL A 171 -5.20 6.16 -12.08
N ASP A 172 -4.88 6.97 -13.09
CA ASP A 172 -5.80 7.96 -13.62
C ASP A 172 -7.10 7.33 -14.17
N LYS A 173 -7.00 6.14 -14.79
CA LYS A 173 -8.17 5.35 -15.17
C LYS A 173 -8.93 4.83 -13.95
N ALA A 174 -8.25 4.17 -13.03
CA ALA A 174 -8.86 3.60 -11.82
C ALA A 174 -9.59 4.66 -10.97
N LEU A 175 -9.00 5.85 -10.83
CA LEU A 175 -9.62 6.95 -10.08
C LEU A 175 -10.83 7.59 -10.77
N ARG A 176 -10.95 7.47 -12.11
CA ARG A 176 -12.17 7.87 -12.82
C ARG A 176 -13.31 6.89 -12.61
N ASP A 177 -12.97 5.60 -12.52
CA ASP A 177 -13.93 4.52 -12.38
C ASP A 177 -14.32 4.29 -10.90
N ALA A 178 -13.52 4.82 -9.95
CA ALA A 178 -13.75 4.71 -8.53
C ALA A 178 -14.95 5.56 -8.04
N PRO A 179 -15.79 5.04 -7.13
CA PRO A 179 -16.88 5.79 -6.54
C PRO A 179 -16.34 6.97 -5.70
N LEU A 180 -16.78 8.19 -6.03
CA LEU A 180 -16.36 9.44 -5.37
C LEU A 180 -16.83 9.55 -3.91
N LEU A 181 -17.86 8.81 -3.54
CA LEU A 181 -18.41 8.74 -2.19
C LEU A 181 -18.62 7.28 -1.82
N PRO A 182 -18.33 6.87 -0.57
CA PRO A 182 -18.72 5.56 -0.09
C PRO A 182 -20.24 5.44 -0.19
N THR A 183 -20.71 4.54 -1.04
CA THR A 183 -22.13 4.24 -1.16
C THR A 183 -22.57 3.32 -0.01
N GLU A 184 -23.86 3.24 0.28
CA GLU A 184 -24.39 2.31 1.29
C GLU A 184 -23.97 0.85 1.00
N ALA A 185 -23.88 0.48 -0.28
CA ALA A 185 -23.31 -0.80 -0.72
C ALA A 185 -21.82 -0.95 -0.36
N THR A 186 -21.01 0.09 -0.58
CA THR A 186 -19.59 0.11 -0.17
C THR A 186 -19.44 -0.01 1.34
N VAL A 187 -20.38 0.55 2.13
CA VAL A 187 -20.42 0.44 3.60
C VAL A 187 -20.83 -0.98 4.03
N GLN A 188 -21.81 -1.58 3.36
CA GLN A 188 -22.36 -2.92 3.64
C GLN A 188 -21.54 -4.10 3.10
N GLU A 189 -20.58 -3.89 2.20
CA GLU A 189 -19.67 -4.94 1.69
C GLU A 189 -18.94 -5.76 2.78
N TRP A 190 -19.05 -5.35 4.04
CA TRP A 190 -18.32 -5.91 5.18
C TRP A 190 -19.18 -6.09 6.44
N CYS A 191 -20.52 -5.98 6.32
CA CYS A 191 -21.47 -6.37 7.37
C CYS A 191 -21.89 -7.84 7.20
#